data_AF-A0A6L5PE92-F1
#
_entry.id   AF-A0A6L5PE92-F1
#
_cell.length_a   1.000
_cell.length_b   1.000
_cell.length_c   1.000
_cell.angle_alpha   90.00
_cell.angle_beta   90.00
_cell.angle_gamma   90.00
#
_symmetry.space_group_name_H-M   'P 1'
#
loop_
_entity.id
_entity.type
_entity.pdbx_description
1 polymer ?
#
loop_
_entity_poly.entity_id
_entity_poly.type
_entity_poly.pdbx_seq_one_letter_code
_entity_poly.pdbx_strand_id
1 'polypeptide(L)'
;MIVTAAAIAALNTGFKNNFNEGLTGIKPVWDKVATLVPSSRSSNTYGWLGAWPGLREWIGDRVVKSLSESSYQITNKDYESTVGVPRNAIEDDEFGIYGPMMASMAQVAAEHPDTLVFGLLKNGFTTPCYDGQNFFDDEHPVGDTKVSNMQAGVGEGWYLLDTRRPLKPLIFQQRKKPEFVAMTALTDEVVFTAKEFRYGVDTRCNAGFGFWQLAFGSRAELTAENYEAAFEAMTSQRNEEGGVLNVRPTIIVVGPGNRARAKKLFDTMLVGGGDTNTLYKDVEIVEAPWVG
;
A
#
# COMPACT_ATOMS: atom_id res chain seq x y z
N MET A 1 41.01 2.70 -16.42
CA MET A 1 40.72 4.13 -16.65
C MET A 1 41.34 4.98 -15.54
N ILE A 2 41.84 6.20 -15.86
CA ILE A 2 42.23 7.17 -14.82
C ILE A 2 40.94 7.71 -14.16
N VAL A 3 40.80 7.51 -12.86
CA VAL A 3 39.66 8.07 -12.11
C VAL A 3 39.85 9.58 -11.96
N THR A 4 39.08 10.32 -12.76
CA THR A 4 39.00 11.78 -12.71
C THR A 4 37.61 12.21 -12.28
N ALA A 5 37.47 13.46 -11.81
CA ALA A 5 36.16 14.02 -11.49
C ALA A 5 35.19 13.99 -12.70
N ALA A 6 35.71 14.18 -13.92
CA ALA A 6 34.92 14.09 -15.14
C ALA A 6 34.43 12.66 -15.43
N ALA A 7 35.30 11.65 -15.25
CA ALA A 7 34.93 10.25 -15.40
C ALA A 7 33.86 9.82 -14.38
N ILE A 8 34.01 10.23 -13.12
CA ILE A 8 33.02 9.97 -12.06
C ILE A 8 31.68 10.64 -12.37
N ALA A 9 31.68 11.89 -12.88
CA ALA A 9 30.44 12.58 -13.24
C ALA A 9 29.69 11.89 -14.39
N ALA A 10 30.41 11.40 -15.41
CA ALA A 10 29.84 10.61 -16.50
C ALA A 10 29.25 9.30 -15.97
N LEU A 11 29.99 8.61 -15.09
CA LEU A 11 29.52 7.38 -14.45
C LEU A 11 28.25 7.60 -13.63
N ASN A 12 28.22 8.64 -12.80
CA ASN A 12 27.06 8.97 -11.97
C ASN A 12 25.82 9.25 -12.84
N THR A 13 26.01 9.85 -14.01
CA THR A 13 24.93 10.05 -14.98
C THR A 13 24.41 8.71 -15.51
N GLY A 14 25.30 7.79 -15.88
CA GLY A 14 24.94 6.44 -16.30
C GLY A 14 24.21 5.64 -15.22
N PHE A 15 24.70 5.67 -13.99
CA PHE A 15 24.04 5.00 -12.85
C PHE A 15 22.70 5.63 -12.50
N LYS A 16 22.57 6.95 -12.58
CA LYS A 16 21.28 7.62 -12.42
C LYS A 16 20.28 7.21 -13.51
N ASN A 17 20.74 7.00 -14.74
CA ASN A 17 19.88 6.48 -15.81
C ASN A 17 19.43 5.04 -15.52
N ASN A 18 20.35 4.14 -15.16
CA ASN A 18 20.01 2.78 -14.75
C ASN A 18 19.03 2.76 -13.56
N PHE A 19 19.21 3.65 -12.59
CA PHE A 19 18.29 3.83 -11.48
C PHE A 19 16.90 4.27 -11.97
N ASN A 20 16.81 5.29 -12.82
CA ASN A 20 15.53 5.75 -13.36
C ASN A 20 14.81 4.68 -14.20
N GLU A 21 15.56 3.88 -14.95
CA GLU A 21 15.03 2.71 -15.68
C GLU A 21 14.46 1.67 -14.71
N GLY A 22 15.18 1.32 -13.64
CA GLY A 22 14.68 0.42 -12.61
C GLY A 22 13.43 0.96 -11.90
N LEU A 23 13.40 2.26 -11.62
CA LEU A 23 12.27 2.93 -10.94
C LEU A 23 10.98 2.90 -11.78
N THR A 24 11.12 2.96 -13.10
CA THR A 24 9.98 2.98 -14.06
C THR A 24 9.65 1.60 -14.63
N GLY A 25 10.55 0.63 -14.51
CA GLY A 25 10.39 -0.73 -14.99
C GLY A 25 9.39 -1.57 -14.20
N ILE A 26 9.06 -1.17 -12.98
CA ILE A 26 8.02 -1.79 -12.15
C ILE A 26 6.85 -0.82 -11.99
N LYS A 27 5.64 -1.38 -12.04
CA LYS A 27 4.40 -0.65 -11.77
C LYS A 27 3.80 -1.21 -10.47
N PRO A 28 4.06 -0.54 -9.33
CA PRO A 28 3.40 -0.87 -8.07
C PRO A 28 1.88 -0.79 -8.22
N VAL A 29 1.16 -1.55 -7.40
CA VAL A 29 -0.31 -1.65 -7.47
C VAL A 29 -1.02 -1.17 -6.22
N TRP A 30 -0.31 -0.60 -5.25
CA TRP A 30 -0.86 0.01 -4.03
C TRP A 30 -1.93 1.06 -4.34
N ASP A 31 -1.78 1.77 -5.45
CA ASP A 31 -2.68 2.85 -5.87
C ASP A 31 -4.06 2.33 -6.22
N LYS A 32 -4.22 1.03 -6.51
CA LYS A 32 -5.53 0.39 -6.67
C LYS A 32 -6.33 0.39 -5.36
N VAL A 33 -5.67 0.26 -4.21
CA VAL A 33 -6.29 0.03 -2.90
C VAL A 33 -6.06 1.15 -1.87
N ALA A 34 -5.14 2.08 -2.14
CA ALA A 34 -4.82 3.19 -1.25
C ALA A 34 -4.86 4.54 -1.95
N THR A 35 -5.26 5.58 -1.20
CA THR A 35 -5.24 6.97 -1.67
C THR A 35 -3.88 7.61 -1.38
N LEU A 36 -3.24 8.19 -2.40
CA LEU A 36 -2.03 8.98 -2.23
C LEU A 36 -2.34 10.29 -1.50
N VAL A 37 -1.65 10.52 -0.38
CA VAL A 37 -1.71 11.80 0.34
C VAL A 37 -0.32 12.42 0.41
N PRO A 38 -0.08 13.55 -0.29
CA PRO A 38 1.16 14.29 -0.14
C PRO A 38 1.35 14.77 1.31
N SER A 39 2.57 14.65 1.83
CA SER A 39 2.95 15.17 3.15
C SER A 39 4.09 16.18 3.03
N SER A 40 4.03 17.23 3.85
CA SER A 40 5.14 18.16 4.08
C SER A 40 5.63 18.16 5.53
N ARG A 41 5.00 17.40 6.43
CA ARG A 41 5.23 17.41 7.89
C ARG A 41 5.81 16.08 8.39
N SER A 42 6.27 16.03 9.63
CA SER A 42 6.71 14.77 10.27
C SER A 42 5.58 13.76 10.41
N SER A 43 4.34 14.23 10.62
CA SER A 43 3.11 13.44 10.62
C SER A 43 1.96 14.25 9.99
N ASN A 44 0.94 13.55 9.49
CA ASN A 44 -0.35 14.17 9.19
C ASN A 44 -1.40 13.63 10.16
N THR A 45 -2.25 14.53 10.65
CA THR A 45 -3.41 14.21 11.48
C THR A 45 -4.67 14.18 10.62
N TYR A 46 -5.45 13.11 10.77
CA TYR A 46 -6.68 12.88 10.03
C TYR A 46 -7.88 12.94 10.97
N GLY A 47 -8.12 14.08 11.60
CA GLY A 47 -9.22 14.28 12.57
C GLY A 47 -10.63 14.20 11.98
N TRP A 48 -10.75 14.05 10.65
CA TRP A 48 -12.03 13.81 9.98
C TRP A 48 -12.33 12.32 9.77
N LEU A 49 -11.36 11.43 10.00
CA LEU A 49 -11.63 9.99 10.03
C LEU A 49 -12.52 9.69 11.24
N GLY A 50 -13.70 9.13 10.97
CA GLY A 50 -14.82 9.03 11.91
C GLY A 50 -16.07 9.80 11.47
N ALA A 51 -15.91 10.86 10.67
CA ALA A 51 -17.02 11.62 10.11
C ALA A 51 -17.37 11.14 8.69
N TRP A 52 -18.12 10.03 8.60
CA TRP A 52 -18.57 9.53 7.29
C TRP A 52 -19.46 10.58 6.58
N PRO A 53 -19.10 11.03 5.35
CA PRO A 53 -19.88 12.03 4.64
C PRO A 53 -21.26 11.50 4.23
N GLY A 54 -22.32 12.23 4.56
CA GLY A 54 -23.69 11.93 4.18
C GLY A 54 -24.54 13.19 4.06
N LEU A 55 -25.53 13.15 3.17
CA LEU A 55 -26.56 14.19 3.08
C LEU A 55 -27.77 13.77 3.90
N ARG A 56 -28.42 14.75 4.52
CA ARG A 56 -29.73 14.59 5.16
C ARG A 56 -30.70 15.59 4.54
N GLU A 57 -31.99 15.30 4.62
CA GLU A 57 -33.01 16.29 4.26
C GLU A 57 -32.90 17.53 5.14
N TRP A 58 -33.04 18.71 4.53
CA TRP A 58 -32.94 19.97 5.24
C TRP A 58 -34.24 20.28 5.95
N ILE A 59 -34.34 19.89 7.22
CA ILE A 59 -35.47 20.22 8.09
C ILE A 59 -34.92 20.96 9.32
N GLY A 60 -35.34 22.21 9.50
CA GLY A 60 -34.85 23.10 10.56
C GLY A 60 -33.43 23.63 10.31
N ASP A 61 -32.74 23.99 11.39
CA ASP A 61 -31.38 24.49 11.34
C ASP A 61 -30.38 23.41 10.87
N ARG A 62 -29.23 23.85 10.31
CA ARG A 62 -28.15 22.92 9.98
C ARG A 62 -27.67 22.23 11.25
N VAL A 63 -27.76 20.91 11.28
CA VAL A 63 -27.01 20.11 12.25
C VAL A 63 -25.59 19.97 11.74
N VAL A 64 -24.66 20.57 12.47
CA VAL A 64 -23.23 20.45 12.21
C VAL A 64 -22.75 19.19 12.91
N LYS A 65 -22.30 18.19 12.15
CA LYS A 65 -21.57 17.05 12.72
C LYS A 65 -20.20 17.56 13.15
N SER A 66 -19.98 17.61 14.46
CA SER A 66 -18.65 17.87 15.01
C SER A 66 -17.72 16.74 14.57
N LEU A 67 -16.58 17.10 13.96
CA LEU A 67 -15.50 16.15 13.72
C LEU A 67 -14.99 15.71 15.10
N SER A 68 -14.96 14.40 15.39
CA SER A 68 -14.38 13.90 16.62
C SER A 68 -12.90 14.27 16.68
N GLU A 69 -12.41 14.78 17.81
CA GLU A 69 -11.01 15.17 18.01
C GLU A 69 -10.01 13.98 18.05
N SER A 70 -10.48 12.77 17.73
CA SER A 70 -9.67 11.56 17.61
C SER A 70 -8.54 11.76 16.61
N SER A 71 -7.34 12.03 17.09
CA SER A 71 -6.19 12.34 16.25
C SER A 71 -5.58 11.05 15.70
N TYR A 72 -6.19 10.43 14.69
CA TYR A 72 -5.50 9.40 13.94
C TYR A 72 -4.33 10.04 13.18
N GLN A 73 -3.12 9.60 13.47
CA GLN A 73 -1.90 10.20 12.93
C GLN A 73 -1.07 9.18 12.18
N ILE A 74 -0.65 9.55 10.98
CA ILE A 74 0.31 8.79 10.19
C ILE A 74 1.65 9.52 10.25
N THR A 75 2.57 8.99 11.06
CA THR A 75 3.94 9.51 11.16
C THR A 75 4.77 9.03 9.98
N ASN A 76 5.44 9.95 9.27
CA ASN A 76 6.35 9.62 8.18
C ASN A 76 7.60 8.91 8.71
N LYS A 77 7.99 7.83 8.04
CA LYS A 77 9.21 7.08 8.33
C LYS A 77 10.23 7.30 7.22
N ASP A 78 11.49 7.34 7.60
CA ASP A 78 12.63 7.46 6.69
C ASP A 78 13.10 6.05 6.28
N TYR A 79 13.36 5.86 5.00
CA TYR A 79 13.85 4.60 4.44
C TYR A 79 15.00 4.89 3.48
N GLU A 80 16.03 4.04 3.54
CA GLU A 80 17.19 4.14 2.66
C GLU A 80 17.64 2.76 2.19
N SER A 81 18.37 2.76 1.08
CA SER A 81 19.22 1.64 0.67
C SER A 81 20.47 2.22 0.04
N THR A 82 21.64 1.74 0.47
CA THR A 82 22.93 2.24 0.03
C THR A 82 23.84 1.09 -0.39
N VAL A 83 24.50 1.26 -1.53
CA VAL A 83 25.45 0.31 -2.10
C VAL A 83 26.82 0.96 -2.30
N GLY A 84 27.86 0.20 -2.00
CA GLY A 84 29.25 0.57 -2.24
C GLY A 84 29.77 0.00 -3.56
N VAL A 85 30.47 0.82 -4.33
CA VAL A 85 31.21 0.40 -5.53
C VAL A 85 32.70 0.60 -5.28
N PRO A 86 33.52 -0.47 -5.33
CA PRO A 86 34.96 -0.34 -5.16
C PRO A 86 35.56 0.61 -6.19
N ARG A 87 36.43 1.51 -5.76
CA ARG A 87 37.15 2.43 -6.64
C ARG A 87 37.96 1.68 -7.69
N ASN A 88 38.59 0.57 -7.30
CA ASN A 88 39.36 -0.26 -8.22
C ASN A 88 38.47 -0.79 -9.36
N ALA A 89 37.20 -1.13 -9.11
CA ALA A 89 36.31 -1.60 -10.17
C ALA A 89 36.02 -0.53 -11.24
N ILE A 90 36.12 0.76 -10.88
CA ILE A 90 36.05 1.86 -11.85
C ILE A 90 37.40 2.08 -12.53
N GLU A 91 38.51 1.94 -11.80
CA GLU A 91 39.86 1.96 -12.35
C GLU A 91 40.06 0.84 -13.40
N ASP A 92 39.39 -0.30 -13.21
CA ASP A 92 39.46 -1.46 -14.09
C ASP A 92 38.43 -1.43 -15.25
N ASP A 93 37.66 -0.34 -15.39
CA ASP A 93 36.63 -0.15 -16.42
C ASP A 93 35.45 -1.14 -16.33
N GLU A 94 35.24 -1.75 -15.17
CA GLU A 94 34.20 -2.76 -14.94
C GLU A 94 32.84 -2.16 -14.55
N PHE A 95 32.70 -0.83 -14.58
CA PHE A 95 31.55 -0.14 -14.00
C PHE A 95 30.19 -0.53 -14.62
N GLY A 96 30.18 -1.01 -15.87
CA GLY A 96 28.97 -1.50 -16.54
C GLY A 96 28.28 -2.66 -15.81
N ILE A 97 29.02 -3.46 -15.04
CA ILE A 97 28.46 -4.60 -14.29
C ILE A 97 27.62 -4.16 -13.07
N TYR A 98 27.78 -2.92 -12.61
CA TYR A 98 27.05 -2.36 -11.47
C TYR A 98 25.74 -1.67 -11.88
N GLY A 99 25.50 -1.48 -13.18
CA GLY A 99 24.24 -0.93 -13.69
C GLY A 99 22.99 -1.69 -13.20
N PRO A 100 22.96 -3.03 -13.31
CA PRO A 100 21.88 -3.86 -12.74
C PRO A 100 21.65 -3.66 -11.24
N MET A 101 22.69 -3.37 -10.47
CA MET A 101 22.57 -3.09 -9.03
C MET A 101 21.80 -1.78 -8.78
N MET A 102 22.09 -0.72 -9.55
CA MET A 102 21.39 0.56 -9.45
C MET A 102 19.92 0.44 -9.87
N ALA A 103 19.67 -0.35 -10.91
CA ALA A 103 18.30 -0.66 -11.34
C ALA A 103 17.55 -1.46 -10.27
N SER A 104 18.17 -2.48 -9.66
CA SER A 104 17.55 -3.27 -8.58
C SER A 104 17.26 -2.43 -7.34
N MET A 105 18.18 -1.55 -6.92
CA MET A 105 17.94 -0.60 -5.84
C MET A 105 16.72 0.28 -6.11
N ALA A 106 16.56 0.74 -7.35
CA ALA A 106 15.39 1.52 -7.77
C ALA A 106 14.09 0.71 -7.78
N GLN A 107 14.15 -0.56 -8.19
CA GLN A 107 13.01 -1.48 -8.17
C GLN A 107 12.49 -1.66 -6.74
N VAL A 108 13.38 -1.95 -5.78
CA VAL A 108 13.01 -2.06 -4.36
C VAL A 108 12.38 -0.77 -3.85
N ALA A 109 12.94 0.39 -4.21
CA ALA A 109 12.37 1.68 -3.82
C ALA A 109 11.00 1.96 -4.48
N ALA A 110 10.79 1.49 -5.72
CA ALA A 110 9.51 1.57 -6.42
C ALA A 110 8.45 0.67 -5.79
N GLU A 111 8.81 -0.56 -5.41
CA GLU A 111 7.91 -1.54 -4.78
C GLU A 111 7.61 -1.23 -3.32
N HIS A 112 8.45 -0.44 -2.65
CA HIS A 112 8.31 -0.16 -1.23
C HIS A 112 6.90 0.29 -0.78
N PRO A 113 6.17 1.16 -1.51
CA PRO A 113 4.78 1.49 -1.19
C PRO A 113 3.84 0.28 -1.16
N ASP A 114 4.00 -0.70 -2.07
CA ASP A 114 3.23 -1.94 -2.04
C ASP A 114 3.51 -2.70 -0.75
N THR A 115 4.79 -2.82 -0.36
CA THR A 115 5.19 -3.50 0.87
C THR A 115 4.52 -2.89 2.11
N LEU A 116 4.41 -1.56 2.16
CA LEU A 116 3.79 -0.85 3.27
C LEU A 116 2.26 -1.00 3.26
N VAL A 117 1.62 -0.80 2.11
CA VAL A 117 0.16 -0.79 1.97
C VAL A 117 -0.42 -2.20 2.15
N PHE A 118 0.15 -3.20 1.50
CA PHE A 118 -0.30 -4.59 1.63
C PHE A 118 0.12 -5.21 2.97
N GLY A 119 1.31 -4.88 3.48
CA GLY A 119 1.71 -5.27 4.83
C GLY A 119 0.77 -4.69 5.90
N LEU A 120 0.23 -3.49 5.67
CA LEU A 120 -0.76 -2.88 6.56
C LEU A 120 -2.09 -3.63 6.57
N LEU A 121 -2.56 -4.15 5.42
CA LEU A 121 -3.75 -5.03 5.37
C LEU A 121 -3.55 -6.28 6.24
N LYS A 122 -2.41 -6.95 6.09
CA LYS A 122 -2.07 -8.13 6.90
C LYS A 122 -2.09 -7.81 8.39
N ASN A 123 -1.55 -6.66 8.78
CA ASN A 123 -1.50 -6.21 10.16
C ASN A 123 -2.84 -5.62 10.65
N GLY A 124 -3.86 -5.48 9.79
CA GLY A 124 -5.14 -4.88 10.12
C GLY A 124 -5.91 -5.61 11.22
N PHE A 125 -5.69 -6.92 11.39
CA PHE A 125 -6.28 -7.71 12.47
C PHE A 125 -5.68 -7.43 13.86
N THR A 126 -4.57 -6.69 13.93
CA THR A 126 -3.82 -6.45 15.19
C THR A 126 -3.40 -5.00 15.38
N THR A 127 -3.73 -4.13 14.43
CA THR A 127 -3.33 -2.71 14.45
C THR A 127 -4.58 -1.84 14.56
N PRO A 128 -4.69 -1.01 15.61
CA PRO A 128 -5.80 -0.09 15.76
C PRO A 128 -5.92 0.92 14.61
N CYS A 129 -7.17 1.23 14.23
CA CYS A 129 -7.51 2.31 13.32
C CYS A 129 -8.06 3.53 14.10
N TYR A 130 -8.73 4.45 13.40
CA TYR A 130 -9.08 5.76 13.95
C TYR A 130 -10.13 5.71 15.08
N ASP A 131 -10.89 4.62 15.19
CA ASP A 131 -11.91 4.41 16.21
C ASP A 131 -11.40 3.63 17.43
N GLY A 132 -10.11 3.27 17.45
CA GLY A 132 -9.46 2.55 18.55
C GLY A 132 -9.59 1.03 18.47
N GLN A 133 -10.44 0.48 17.60
CA GLN A 133 -10.49 -0.95 17.31
C GLN A 133 -9.44 -1.32 16.26
N ASN A 134 -9.06 -2.61 16.17
CA ASN A 134 -8.24 -3.08 15.05
C ASN A 134 -8.94 -2.76 13.73
N PHE A 135 -8.20 -2.57 12.64
CA PHE A 135 -8.82 -2.25 11.35
C PHE A 135 -9.73 -3.37 10.82
N PHE A 136 -9.44 -4.62 11.19
CA PHE A 136 -10.32 -5.77 11.00
C PHE A 136 -10.74 -6.31 12.35
N ASP A 137 -11.96 -6.00 12.77
CA ASP A 137 -12.47 -6.24 14.12
C ASP A 137 -13.97 -6.52 14.06
N ASP A 138 -14.50 -7.19 15.07
CA ASP A 138 -15.93 -7.50 15.18
C ASP A 138 -16.71 -6.45 16.01
N GLU A 139 -16.01 -5.47 16.58
CA GLU A 139 -16.56 -4.54 17.56
C GLU A 139 -16.49 -3.05 17.17
N HIS A 140 -16.49 -2.72 15.87
CA HIS A 140 -16.46 -1.31 15.45
C HIS A 140 -17.71 -0.55 15.91
N PRO A 141 -17.56 0.59 16.60
CA PRO A 141 -18.69 1.37 17.11
C PRO A 141 -19.40 2.15 15.99
N VAL A 142 -20.72 2.01 15.92
CA VAL A 142 -21.63 2.79 15.08
C VAL A 142 -22.83 3.20 15.95
N GLY A 143 -22.81 4.43 16.48
CA GLY A 143 -23.72 4.83 17.55
C GLY A 143 -23.59 3.92 18.76
N ASP A 144 -24.71 3.40 19.25
CA ASP A 144 -24.77 2.43 20.35
C ASP A 144 -24.56 0.97 19.90
N THR A 145 -24.37 0.73 18.60
CA THR A 145 -24.23 -0.62 18.03
C THR A 145 -22.77 -0.94 17.67
N LYS A 146 -22.44 -2.23 17.71
CA LYS A 146 -21.16 -2.76 17.24
C LYS A 146 -21.35 -3.47 15.91
N VAL A 147 -20.43 -3.26 14.97
CA VAL A 147 -20.46 -3.83 13.62
C VAL A 147 -19.14 -4.52 13.33
N SER A 148 -19.20 -5.69 12.71
CA SER A 148 -18.02 -6.43 12.25
C SER A 148 -17.67 -6.08 10.82
N ASN A 149 -16.38 -6.00 10.53
CA ASN A 149 -15.83 -5.99 9.17
C ASN A 149 -14.84 -7.14 8.93
N MET A 150 -14.97 -8.23 9.69
CA MET A 150 -14.07 -9.35 9.57
C MET A 150 -14.75 -10.71 9.70
N GLN A 151 -14.08 -11.74 9.19
CA GLN A 151 -14.44 -13.13 9.39
C GLN A 151 -13.25 -13.90 9.94
N ALA A 152 -13.44 -14.54 11.09
CA ALA A 152 -12.40 -15.32 11.75
C ALA A 152 -12.03 -16.58 10.96
N GLY A 153 -10.83 -17.10 11.22
CA GLY A 153 -10.34 -18.35 10.67
C GLY A 153 -8.84 -18.50 10.87
N VAL A 154 -8.30 -19.60 10.36
CA VAL A 154 -6.88 -19.97 10.53
C VAL A 154 -6.07 -19.87 9.23
N GLY A 155 -6.71 -19.55 8.12
CA GLY A 155 -6.09 -19.46 6.81
C GLY A 155 -5.28 -18.18 6.58
N GLU A 156 -4.62 -18.15 5.42
CA GLU A 156 -4.09 -16.92 4.82
C GLU A 156 -5.23 -15.93 4.59
N GLY A 157 -5.01 -14.66 4.97
CA GLY A 157 -6.02 -13.62 4.85
C GLY A 157 -6.36 -13.29 3.39
N TRP A 158 -7.63 -12.99 3.13
CA TRP A 158 -8.11 -12.35 1.91
C TRP A 158 -8.98 -11.15 2.26
N TYR A 159 -8.94 -10.11 1.42
CA TYR A 159 -9.50 -8.80 1.76
C TYR A 159 -10.38 -8.28 0.64
N LEU A 160 -11.63 -7.96 0.96
CA LEU A 160 -12.55 -7.28 0.04
C LEU A 160 -12.53 -5.79 0.28
N LEU A 161 -12.40 -5.00 -0.78
CA LEU A 161 -12.21 -3.56 -0.70
C LEU A 161 -13.16 -2.84 -1.66
N ASP A 162 -13.83 -1.80 -1.17
CA ASP A 162 -14.50 -0.80 -2.02
C ASP A 162 -13.54 0.35 -2.30
N THR A 163 -13.11 0.46 -3.55
CA THR A 163 -12.13 1.46 -4.01
C THR A 163 -12.74 2.52 -4.92
N ARG A 164 -14.07 2.59 -4.99
CA ARG A 164 -14.81 3.54 -5.85
C ARG A 164 -14.85 4.96 -5.29
N ARG A 165 -14.58 5.12 -3.99
CA ARG A 165 -14.60 6.41 -3.31
C ARG A 165 -13.27 7.17 -3.48
N PRO A 166 -13.28 8.51 -3.41
CA PRO A 166 -12.05 9.31 -3.49
C PRO A 166 -11.02 8.93 -2.40
N LEU A 167 -11.51 8.65 -1.19
CA LEU A 167 -10.72 8.01 -0.16
C LEU A 167 -10.95 6.50 -0.20
N LYS A 168 -9.90 5.76 -0.47
CA LYS A 168 -9.85 4.30 -0.43
C LYS A 168 -9.69 3.80 1.02
N PRO A 169 -9.82 2.50 1.29
CA PRO A 169 -9.72 1.98 2.65
C PRO A 169 -8.34 2.16 3.29
N LEU A 170 -7.32 2.43 2.48
CA LEU A 170 -5.94 2.65 2.92
C LEU A 170 -5.43 4.01 2.43
N ILE A 171 -4.42 4.53 3.11
CA ILE A 171 -3.75 5.78 2.80
C ILE A 171 -2.28 5.49 2.60
N PHE A 172 -1.71 5.97 1.49
CA PHE A 172 -0.27 6.03 1.30
C PHE A 172 0.18 7.48 1.40
N GLN A 173 0.90 7.81 2.48
CA GLN A 173 1.41 9.13 2.73
C GLN A 173 2.84 9.25 2.21
N GLN A 174 3.04 10.08 1.19
CA GLN A 174 4.36 10.31 0.59
C GLN A 174 4.85 11.72 0.92
N ARG A 175 5.96 11.81 1.65
CA ARG A 175 6.64 13.08 1.94
C ARG A 175 7.80 13.34 0.99
N LYS A 176 8.62 12.33 0.74
CA LYS A 176 9.77 12.38 -0.17
C LYS A 176 9.68 11.19 -1.11
N LYS A 177 9.74 11.45 -2.42
CA LYS A 177 9.88 10.40 -3.44
C LYS A 177 11.29 9.82 -3.38
N PRO A 178 11.51 8.57 -3.82
CA PRO A 178 12.86 8.00 -3.94
C PRO A 178 13.81 8.95 -4.67
N GLU A 179 14.87 9.34 -3.98
CA GLU A 179 15.91 10.23 -4.50
C GLU A 179 17.23 9.48 -4.56
N PHE A 180 17.82 9.41 -5.75
CA PHE A 180 19.16 8.85 -5.95
C PHE A 180 20.23 9.84 -5.47
N VAL A 181 21.08 9.38 -4.56
CA VAL A 181 22.18 10.14 -3.97
C VAL A 181 23.50 9.44 -4.29
N ALA A 182 24.52 10.20 -4.65
CA ALA A 182 25.86 9.68 -4.95
C ALA A 182 26.91 10.43 -4.12
N MET A 183 27.64 9.71 -3.27
CA MET A 183 28.79 10.21 -2.51
C MET A 183 30.07 9.68 -3.15
N THR A 184 30.57 10.45 -4.13
CA THR A 184 31.65 9.98 -5.01
C THR A 184 32.81 10.96 -5.16
N ALA A 185 32.90 11.95 -4.27
CA ALA A 185 34.02 12.89 -4.31
C ALA A 185 35.33 12.16 -4.02
N LEU A 186 36.40 12.45 -4.77
CA LEU A 186 37.72 11.85 -4.52
C LEU A 186 38.32 12.24 -3.16
N THR A 187 37.81 13.31 -2.57
CA THR A 187 38.15 13.82 -1.24
C THR A 187 37.22 13.29 -0.15
N ASP A 188 36.25 12.43 -0.48
CA ASP A 188 35.37 11.82 0.50
C ASP A 188 36.16 10.86 1.40
N GLU A 189 35.85 10.87 2.70
CA GLU A 189 36.58 10.08 3.70
C GLU A 189 36.54 8.58 3.40
N VAL A 190 35.39 8.05 2.96
CA VAL A 190 35.23 6.63 2.65
C VAL A 190 35.94 6.26 1.34
N VAL A 191 35.98 7.17 0.37
CA VAL A 191 36.81 6.99 -0.84
C VAL A 191 38.30 6.95 -0.49
N PHE A 192 38.76 7.76 0.48
CA PHE A 192 40.15 7.76 0.92
C PHE A 192 40.51 6.53 1.76
N THR A 193 39.67 6.20 2.75
CA THR A 193 39.96 5.17 3.76
C THR A 193 39.65 3.76 3.28
N ALA A 194 38.52 3.58 2.59
CA ALA A 194 38.00 2.28 2.17
C ALA A 194 38.04 2.05 0.66
N LYS A 195 38.47 3.06 -0.13
CA LYS A 195 38.47 3.01 -1.60
C LYS A 195 37.10 2.64 -2.16
N GLU A 196 36.04 3.25 -1.63
CA GLU A 196 34.66 2.94 -2.00
C GLU A 196 33.85 4.19 -2.33
N PHE A 197 33.13 4.13 -3.47
CA PHE A 197 32.15 5.11 -3.88
C PHE A 197 30.76 4.65 -3.46
N ARG A 198 29.96 5.54 -2.84
CA ARG A 198 28.65 5.16 -2.29
C ARG A 198 27.52 5.74 -3.12
N TYR A 199 26.54 4.90 -3.41
CA TYR A 199 25.32 5.26 -4.13
C TYR A 199 24.12 4.80 -3.31
N GLY A 200 23.16 5.67 -3.10
CA GLY A 200 22.01 5.35 -2.27
C GLY A 200 20.71 5.89 -2.83
N VAL A 201 19.63 5.43 -2.24
CA VAL A 201 18.29 5.97 -2.41
C VAL A 201 17.76 6.37 -1.04
N ASP A 202 17.15 7.56 -0.97
CA ASP A 202 16.49 8.08 0.23
C ASP A 202 15.02 8.38 -0.11
N THR A 203 14.10 7.87 0.70
CA THR A 203 12.66 8.12 0.58
C THR A 203 12.03 8.29 1.96
N ARG A 204 10.93 9.03 2.00
CA ARG A 204 10.21 9.29 3.26
C ARG A 204 8.71 9.18 3.05
N CYS A 205 8.10 8.17 3.66
CA CYS A 205 6.69 7.85 3.49
C CYS A 205 6.17 7.02 4.66
N ASN A 206 4.87 6.75 4.67
CA ASN A 206 4.27 5.70 5.49
C ASN A 206 2.89 5.32 4.94
N ALA A 207 2.33 4.21 5.38
CA ALA A 207 0.94 3.84 5.12
C ALA A 207 0.10 3.91 6.39
N GLY A 208 -1.22 4.09 6.25
CA GLY A 208 -2.17 4.06 7.36
C GLY A 208 -3.59 3.70 6.89
N PHE A 209 -4.49 3.54 7.84
CA PHE A 209 -5.87 3.14 7.60
C PHE A 209 -6.75 4.33 7.22
N GLY A 210 -7.66 4.11 6.28
CA GLY A 210 -8.78 4.98 5.99
C GLY A 210 -10.04 4.48 6.70
N PHE A 211 -11.18 4.48 5.99
CA PHE A 211 -12.45 3.99 6.52
C PHE A 211 -12.52 2.47 6.56
N TRP A 212 -12.69 1.89 7.75
CA TRP A 212 -12.85 0.44 7.93
C TRP A 212 -14.11 -0.09 7.24
N GLN A 213 -15.15 0.74 7.09
CA GLN A 213 -16.40 0.39 6.40
C GLN A 213 -16.16 -0.05 4.95
N LEU A 214 -15.08 0.42 4.33
CA LEU A 214 -14.73 0.14 2.94
C LEU A 214 -13.88 -1.12 2.77
N ALA A 215 -13.56 -1.84 3.86
CA ALA A 215 -12.75 -3.04 3.82
C ALA A 215 -13.37 -4.16 4.65
N PHE A 216 -13.24 -5.39 4.18
CA PHE A 216 -13.56 -6.58 4.95
C PHE A 216 -12.39 -7.57 4.89
N GLY A 217 -11.94 -8.05 6.04
CA GLY A 217 -10.83 -8.99 6.16
C GLY A 217 -11.28 -10.36 6.61
N SER A 218 -10.96 -11.41 5.87
CA SER A 218 -11.32 -12.78 6.24
C SER A 218 -10.11 -13.69 6.33
N ARG A 219 -10.08 -14.52 7.36
CA ARG A 219 -9.13 -15.64 7.54
C ARG A 219 -9.81 -17.00 7.39
N ALA A 220 -11.09 -17.02 7.03
CA ALA A 220 -11.78 -18.24 6.62
C ALA A 220 -11.27 -18.69 5.24
N GLU A 221 -11.59 -19.92 4.85
CA GLU A 221 -11.23 -20.40 3.52
C GLU A 221 -11.92 -19.55 2.43
N LEU A 222 -11.19 -19.18 1.37
CA LEU A 222 -11.75 -18.45 0.24
C LEU A 222 -12.66 -19.37 -0.59
N THR A 223 -13.95 -19.36 -0.27
CA THR A 223 -15.04 -20.08 -0.96
C THR A 223 -16.08 -19.08 -1.47
N ALA A 224 -16.96 -19.50 -2.38
CA ALA A 224 -18.07 -18.66 -2.85
C ALA A 224 -19.00 -18.24 -1.69
N GLU A 225 -19.29 -19.17 -0.76
CA GLU A 225 -20.12 -18.90 0.41
C GLU A 225 -19.51 -17.83 1.34
N ASN A 226 -18.22 -17.97 1.67
CA ASN A 226 -17.56 -16.99 2.53
C ASN A 226 -17.40 -15.63 1.84
N TYR A 227 -17.15 -15.63 0.52
CA TYR A 227 -17.12 -14.41 -0.28
C TYR A 227 -18.46 -13.67 -0.25
N GLU A 228 -19.57 -14.37 -0.53
CA GLU A 228 -20.91 -13.77 -0.56
C GLU A 228 -21.31 -13.24 0.82
N ALA A 229 -21.00 -13.96 1.89
CA ALA A 229 -21.23 -13.49 3.26
C ALA A 229 -20.46 -12.19 3.56
N ALA A 230 -19.19 -12.09 3.14
CA ALA A 230 -18.40 -10.87 3.27
C ALA A 230 -18.93 -9.72 2.39
N PHE A 231 -19.38 -10.02 1.17
CA PHE A 231 -19.96 -9.04 0.25
C PHE A 231 -21.28 -8.48 0.80
N GLU A 232 -22.15 -9.35 1.34
CA GLU A 232 -23.39 -8.96 2.01
C GLU A 232 -23.10 -8.11 3.27
N ALA A 233 -22.13 -8.51 4.09
CA ALA A 233 -21.72 -7.74 5.26
C ALA A 233 -21.28 -6.31 4.89
N MET A 234 -20.53 -6.14 3.79
CA MET A 234 -20.14 -4.80 3.33
C MET A 234 -21.31 -3.99 2.76
N THR A 235 -22.17 -4.60 1.95
CA THR A 235 -23.28 -3.89 1.28
C THR A 235 -24.46 -3.57 2.19
N SER A 236 -24.61 -4.30 3.30
CA SER A 236 -25.67 -4.11 4.30
C SER A 236 -25.36 -3.04 5.35
N GLN A 237 -24.15 -2.47 5.36
CA GLN A 237 -23.77 -1.47 6.36
C GLN A 237 -24.67 -0.22 6.34
N ARG A 238 -24.86 0.35 7.54
CA ARG A 238 -25.63 1.57 7.80
C ARG A 238 -24.80 2.55 8.61
N ASN A 239 -25.07 3.84 8.46
CA ASN A 239 -24.59 4.84 9.41
C ASN A 239 -25.42 4.80 10.71
N GLU A 240 -24.99 5.57 11.71
CA GLU A 240 -25.68 5.75 12.98
C GLU A 240 -27.16 6.20 12.84
N GLU A 241 -27.49 6.93 11.77
CA GLU A 241 -28.85 7.42 11.49
C GLU A 241 -29.70 6.39 10.71
N GLY A 242 -29.18 5.18 10.47
CA GLY A 242 -29.86 4.11 9.71
C GLY A 242 -29.78 4.27 8.18
N GLY A 243 -29.06 5.26 7.68
CA GLY A 243 -28.83 5.50 6.25
C GLY A 243 -27.85 4.50 5.62
N VAL A 244 -28.14 4.05 4.40
CA VAL A 244 -27.30 3.12 3.64
C VAL A 244 -25.96 3.74 3.29
N LEU A 245 -24.86 3.08 3.63
CA LEU A 245 -23.52 3.58 3.30
C LEU A 245 -23.16 3.41 1.82
N ASN A 246 -23.87 2.55 1.08
CA ASN A 246 -23.62 2.23 -0.33
C ASN A 246 -22.16 1.80 -0.59
N VAL A 247 -21.62 0.99 0.34
CA VAL A 247 -20.35 0.30 0.16
C VAL A 247 -20.61 -0.88 -0.78
N ARG A 248 -19.73 -1.06 -1.77
CA ARG A 248 -19.77 -2.19 -2.70
C ARG A 248 -18.35 -2.59 -3.04
N PRO A 249 -17.91 -3.80 -2.67
CA PRO A 249 -16.59 -4.29 -3.01
C PRO A 249 -16.36 -4.24 -4.52
N THR A 250 -15.15 -3.86 -4.91
CA THR A 250 -14.69 -3.87 -6.32
C THR A 250 -13.39 -4.62 -6.51
N ILE A 251 -12.62 -4.79 -5.44
CA ILE A 251 -11.33 -5.48 -5.46
C ILE A 251 -11.30 -6.57 -4.39
N ILE A 252 -10.73 -7.71 -4.74
CA ILE A 252 -10.24 -8.70 -3.78
C ILE A 252 -8.71 -8.73 -3.78
N VAL A 253 -8.10 -8.56 -2.62
CA VAL A 253 -6.66 -8.71 -2.41
C VAL A 253 -6.38 -10.10 -1.85
N VAL A 254 -5.47 -10.83 -2.49
CA VAL A 254 -5.07 -12.19 -2.08
C VAL A 254 -3.56 -12.38 -2.12
N GLY A 255 -3.06 -13.20 -1.20
CA GLY A 255 -1.68 -13.66 -1.21
C GLY A 255 -1.48 -14.93 -2.06
N PRO A 256 -0.27 -15.49 -2.04
CA PRO A 256 0.07 -16.67 -2.85
C PRO A 256 -0.80 -17.89 -2.54
N GLY A 257 -1.19 -18.10 -1.27
CA GLY A 257 -2.00 -19.24 -0.84
C GLY A 257 -3.45 -19.19 -1.32
N ASN A 258 -3.98 -17.99 -1.60
CA ASN A 258 -5.35 -17.80 -2.09
C ASN A 258 -5.44 -17.50 -3.59
N ARG A 259 -4.33 -17.25 -4.29
CA ARG A 259 -4.29 -16.94 -5.73
C ARG A 259 -5.10 -17.90 -6.60
N ALA A 260 -4.86 -19.20 -6.46
CA ALA A 260 -5.51 -20.21 -7.31
C ALA A 260 -7.02 -20.27 -7.06
N ARG A 261 -7.44 -20.12 -5.79
CA ARG A 261 -8.87 -20.06 -5.40
C ARG A 261 -9.54 -18.81 -5.97
N ALA A 262 -8.89 -17.65 -5.86
CA ALA A 262 -9.41 -16.40 -6.40
C ALA A 262 -9.63 -16.46 -7.91
N LYS A 263 -8.67 -16.98 -8.68
CA LYS A 263 -8.83 -17.15 -10.14
C LYS A 263 -9.95 -18.12 -10.50
N LYS A 264 -10.09 -19.20 -9.75
CA LYS A 264 -11.19 -20.14 -9.94
C LYS A 264 -12.55 -19.46 -9.72
N LEU A 265 -12.66 -18.59 -8.71
CA LEU A 265 -13.89 -17.88 -8.39
C LEU A 265 -14.21 -16.72 -9.34
N PHE A 266 -13.25 -15.86 -9.67
CA PHE A 266 -13.53 -14.58 -10.36
C PHE A 266 -13.05 -14.51 -11.81
N ASP A 267 -12.16 -15.42 -12.25
CA ASP A 267 -11.61 -15.42 -13.62
C ASP A 267 -12.06 -16.61 -14.47
N THR A 268 -12.78 -17.57 -13.90
CA THR A 268 -13.29 -18.72 -14.66
C THR A 268 -14.73 -18.46 -15.10
N MET A 269 -15.01 -18.51 -16.40
CA MET A 269 -16.37 -18.22 -16.92
C MET A 269 -17.36 -19.36 -16.70
N LEU A 270 -16.89 -20.61 -16.68
CA LEU A 270 -17.73 -21.81 -16.55
C LEU A 270 -17.32 -22.67 -15.35
N VAL A 271 -18.30 -23.30 -14.70
CA VAL A 271 -18.12 -24.27 -13.61
C VAL A 271 -18.66 -25.64 -14.00
N GLY A 272 -18.30 -26.66 -13.20
CA GLY A 272 -18.65 -28.09 -13.33
C GLY A 272 -19.64 -28.49 -14.43
N GLY A 273 -19.13 -28.85 -15.61
CA GLY A 273 -19.95 -29.40 -16.70
C GLY A 273 -20.47 -28.39 -17.73
N GLY A 274 -20.17 -27.09 -17.58
CA GLY A 274 -20.49 -26.05 -18.57
C GLY A 274 -21.43 -24.95 -18.09
N ASP A 275 -21.80 -24.94 -16.80
CA ASP A 275 -22.67 -23.91 -16.22
C ASP A 275 -21.95 -22.57 -16.07
N THR A 276 -22.68 -21.47 -16.20
CA THR A 276 -22.12 -20.11 -16.03
C THR A 276 -21.71 -19.87 -14.57
N ASN A 277 -20.49 -19.38 -14.37
CA ASN A 277 -20.05 -18.89 -13.07
C ASN A 277 -20.64 -17.50 -12.79
N THR A 278 -21.47 -17.39 -11.74
CA THR A 278 -22.10 -16.13 -11.34
C THR A 278 -21.12 -15.10 -10.80
N LEU A 279 -19.96 -15.54 -10.29
CA LEU A 279 -18.92 -14.68 -9.73
C LEU A 279 -17.88 -14.22 -10.76
N TYR A 280 -18.02 -14.64 -12.02
CA TYR A 280 -17.08 -14.27 -13.07
C TYR A 280 -17.03 -12.75 -13.24
N LYS A 281 -15.85 -12.17 -12.98
CA LYS A 281 -15.56 -10.73 -13.03
C LYS A 281 -16.39 -9.86 -12.08
N ASP A 282 -16.90 -10.42 -10.99
CA ASP A 282 -17.63 -9.63 -9.98
C ASP A 282 -16.72 -8.65 -9.23
N VAL A 283 -15.46 -9.05 -8.97
CA VAL A 283 -14.39 -8.20 -8.42
C VAL A 283 -13.08 -8.36 -9.19
N GLU A 284 -12.24 -7.33 -9.19
CA GLU A 284 -10.87 -7.40 -9.70
C GLU A 284 -9.94 -8.07 -8.68
N ILE A 285 -9.17 -9.06 -9.12
CA ILE A 285 -8.14 -9.71 -8.29
C ILE A 285 -6.87 -8.86 -8.28
N VAL A 286 -6.42 -8.48 -7.08
CA VAL A 286 -5.09 -7.95 -6.82
C VAL A 286 -4.26 -9.01 -6.09
N GLU A 287 -3.30 -9.60 -6.80
CA GLU A 287 -2.34 -10.53 -6.22
C GLU A 287 -1.22 -9.74 -5.52
N ALA A 288 -1.12 -9.84 -4.21
CA ALA A 288 -0.13 -9.13 -3.41
C ALA A 288 0.64 -10.12 -2.51
N PRO A 289 1.93 -10.41 -2.78
CA PRO A 289 2.69 -11.38 -2.00
C PRO A 289 2.84 -10.99 -0.52
N TRP A 290 2.73 -9.70 -0.19
CA TRP A 290 2.92 -9.17 1.16
C TRP A 290 1.71 -9.40 2.09
N VAL A 291 0.57 -9.87 1.58
CA VAL A 291 -0.59 -10.21 2.43
C VAL A 291 -0.62 -11.67 2.89
N GLY A 292 0.23 -12.52 2.31
CA GLY A 292 0.37 -13.95 2.63
C GLY A 292 1.02 -14.23 3.97
#